data_AF-A0A840QPV9-F1
#
_entry.id   AF-A0A840QPV9-F1
#
_cell.length_a   1.000
_cell.length_b   1.000
_cell.length_c   1.000
_cell.angle_alpha   90.00
_cell.angle_beta   90.00
_cell.angle_gamma   90.00
#
_symmetry.space_group_name_H-M   'P 1'
#
loop_
_entity.id
_entity.type
_entity.pdbx_description
1 polymer ?
#
loop_
_entity_poly.entity_id
_entity_poly.type
_entity_poly.pdbx_seq_one_letter_code
_entity_poly.pdbx_strand_id
1 'polypeptide(L)'
;MLDYVSQLEGAAAPRYVWLVVRTKRNIKRLGADGRFEDAPDTPRGNNSELRVARKLAKTVPALILLRENGEKEQGWMGCPFWWPVMVTPSEMTSTVFAKKTVKG
;
A
#
# COMPACT_ATOMS: atom_id res chain seq x y z
N MET A 1 10.59 4.07 -7.27
CA MET A 1 10.28 2.73 -6.74
C MET A 1 9.08 2.13 -7.46
N LEU A 2 7.89 2.76 -7.43
CA LEU A 2 6.74 2.38 -8.26
C LEU A 2 7.08 2.33 -9.77
N ASP A 3 7.75 3.38 -10.26
CA ASP A 3 8.23 3.40 -11.65
C ASP A 3 9.24 2.31 -11.95
N TYR A 4 10.00 1.82 -10.98
CA TYR A 4 11.00 0.78 -11.21
C TYR A 4 10.37 -0.61 -11.20
N VAL A 5 9.47 -0.87 -10.25
CA VAL A 5 8.72 -2.12 -10.16
C VAL A 5 7.86 -2.33 -11.41
N SER A 6 7.35 -1.27 -12.03
CA SER A 6 6.64 -1.36 -13.31
C SER A 6 7.52 -1.61 -14.54
N GLN A 7 8.87 -1.64 -14.41
CA GLN A 7 9.81 -1.86 -15.52
C GLN A 7 10.25 -3.31 -15.69
N LEU A 8 9.96 -4.19 -14.73
CA LEU A 8 10.50 -5.53 -14.78
C LEU A 8 9.85 -6.42 -15.86
N GLU A 9 8.73 -6.00 -16.43
CA GLU A 9 8.07 -6.68 -17.55
C GLU A 9 8.34 -6.00 -18.90
N GLY A 10 9.62 -5.79 -19.25
CA GLY A 10 10.03 -5.38 -20.59
C GLY A 10 9.60 -3.97 -21.05
N ALA A 11 10.38 -3.37 -21.93
CA ALA A 11 10.23 -1.95 -22.30
C ALA A 11 8.98 -1.59 -23.15
N ALA A 12 8.17 -2.58 -23.56
CA ALA A 12 7.10 -2.41 -24.54
C ALA A 12 5.67 -2.63 -24.00
N ALA A 13 5.51 -3.07 -22.74
CA ALA A 13 4.19 -3.30 -22.16
C ALA A 13 3.63 -2.02 -21.49
N PRO A 14 2.32 -1.73 -21.62
CA PRO A 14 1.69 -0.63 -20.90
C PRO A 14 1.80 -0.82 -19.38
N ARG A 15 2.19 0.25 -18.68
CA ARG A 15 2.60 0.21 -17.27
C ARG A 15 1.41 0.40 -16.36
N TYR A 16 0.76 -0.70 -16.03
CA TYR A 16 -0.39 -0.69 -15.15
C TYR A 16 -0.02 -0.95 -13.70
N VAL A 17 -0.89 -0.53 -12.79
CA VAL A 17 -0.84 -0.84 -11.36
C VAL A 17 -2.28 -1.15 -10.95
N TRP A 18 -2.48 -2.26 -10.26
CA TRP A 18 -3.79 -2.55 -9.68
C TRP A 18 -4.09 -1.59 -8.55
N LEU A 19 -5.30 -1.04 -8.51
CA LEU A 19 -5.71 -0.11 -7.45
C LEU A 19 -6.80 -0.74 -6.57
N VAL A 20 -6.51 -0.90 -5.28
CA VAL A 20 -7.48 -1.34 -4.27
C VAL A 20 -7.80 -0.16 -3.36
N VAL A 21 -8.98 0.43 -3.53
CA VAL A 21 -9.41 1.58 -2.75
C VAL A 21 -10.42 1.17 -1.68
N ARG A 22 -10.24 1.68 -0.46
CA ARG A 22 -11.26 1.65 0.60
C ARG A 22 -11.38 3.03 1.22
N THR A 23 -12.61 3.40 1.54
CA THR A 23 -12.94 4.71 2.10
C THR A 23 -13.86 4.58 3.31
N LYS A 24 -14.13 5.70 3.97
CA LYS A 24 -14.99 5.79 5.16
C LYS A 24 -14.50 4.92 6.33
N ARG A 25 -13.17 4.80 6.47
CA ARG A 25 -12.54 4.07 7.58
C ARG A 25 -12.35 5.01 8.78
N ASN A 26 -12.38 4.42 9.97
CA ASN A 26 -12.25 5.09 11.26
C ASN A 26 -11.41 4.24 12.23
N ILE A 27 -10.14 3.99 11.89
CA ILE A 27 -9.21 3.30 12.80
C ILE A 27 -8.76 4.25 13.93
N LYS A 28 -8.49 3.71 15.11
CA LYS A 28 -7.85 4.43 16.22
C LYS A 28 -6.37 4.69 15.94
N ARG A 29 -5.89 5.88 16.29
CA ARG A 29 -4.47 6.24 16.21
C ARG A 29 -3.59 5.41 17.13
N LEU A 30 -4.12 5.02 18.29
CA LEU A 30 -3.46 4.17 19.26
C LEU A 30 -4.18 2.83 19.38
N GLY A 31 -3.42 1.75 19.29
CA GLY A 31 -3.88 0.40 19.57
C GLY A 31 -4.18 0.18 21.06
N ALA A 32 -4.71 -0.99 21.38
CA ALA A 32 -5.04 -1.36 22.77
C ALA A 32 -3.80 -1.46 23.67
N ASP A 33 -2.63 -1.67 23.08
CA ASP A 33 -1.33 -1.70 23.75
C ASP A 33 -0.67 -0.30 23.86
N GLY A 34 -1.36 0.75 23.43
CA GLY A 34 -0.85 2.13 23.43
C GLY A 34 0.17 2.42 22.33
N ARG A 35 0.43 1.48 21.41
CA ARG A 35 1.28 1.74 20.25
C ARG A 35 0.54 2.49 19.16
N PHE A 36 1.28 3.28 18.39
CA PHE A 36 0.72 3.92 17.19
C PHE A 36 0.33 2.86 16.17
N GLU A 37 -0.83 3.05 15.54
CA GLU A 37 -1.23 2.25 14.38
C GLU A 37 -0.26 2.49 13.23
N ASP A 38 0.43 1.43 12.80
CA ASP A 38 1.42 1.44 11.72
C ASP A 38 1.09 0.42 10.61
N ALA A 39 0.03 -0.38 10.76
CA ALA A 39 -0.36 -1.44 9.85
C ALA A 39 -1.86 -1.38 9.51
N PRO A 40 -2.32 -0.34 8.77
CA PRO A 40 -3.72 -0.13 8.43
C PRO A 40 -4.28 -1.22 7.49
N ASP A 41 -3.42 -2.01 6.84
CA ASP A 41 -3.74 -3.14 5.98
C ASP A 41 -3.82 -4.48 6.74
N THR A 42 -3.63 -4.48 8.07
CA THR A 42 -3.69 -5.69 8.89
C THR A 42 -5.01 -6.45 8.66
N PRO A 43 -4.96 -7.73 8.25
CA PRO A 43 -6.15 -8.48 7.86
C PRO A 43 -7.16 -8.62 9.01
N ARG A 44 -8.31 -7.95 8.91
CA ARG A 44 -9.52 -8.32 9.69
C ARG A 44 -10.49 -9.07 8.79
N GLY A 45 -10.35 -10.40 8.75
CA GLY A 45 -11.29 -11.31 8.07
C GLY A 45 -10.92 -11.72 6.63
N ASN A 46 -11.81 -12.49 6.01
CA ASN A 46 -11.56 -13.19 4.74
C ASN A 46 -11.47 -12.29 3.49
N ASN A 47 -11.90 -11.02 3.57
CA ASN A 47 -11.90 -10.04 2.48
C ASN A 47 -10.95 -8.85 2.71
N SER A 48 -9.86 -9.07 3.46
CA SER A 48 -8.88 -7.99 3.70
C SER A 48 -8.29 -7.44 2.40
N GLU A 49 -8.04 -6.14 2.40
CA GLU A 49 -7.50 -5.40 1.26
C GLU A 49 -6.16 -5.96 0.83
N LEU A 50 -5.30 -6.31 1.80
CA LEU A 50 -4.02 -6.97 1.55
C LEU A 50 -4.18 -8.32 0.84
N ARG A 51 -5.20 -9.12 1.20
CA ARG A 51 -5.45 -10.40 0.55
C ARG A 51 -5.92 -10.22 -0.90
N VAL A 52 -6.82 -9.26 -1.13
CA VAL A 52 -7.27 -8.91 -2.48
C VAL A 52 -6.10 -8.43 -3.33
N ALA A 53 -5.29 -7.51 -2.81
CA ALA A 53 -4.13 -6.98 -3.49
C ALA A 53 -3.10 -8.07 -3.81
N ARG A 54 -2.79 -8.97 -2.88
CA ARG A 54 -1.89 -10.12 -3.12
C ARG A 54 -2.41 -11.09 -4.19
N LYS A 55 -3.72 -11.30 -4.28
CA LYS A 55 -4.31 -12.13 -5.35
C LYS A 55 -4.20 -11.48 -6.73
N LEU A 56 -4.28 -10.16 -6.80
CA LEU A 56 -4.16 -9.37 -8.03
C LEU A 56 -2.70 -9.19 -8.46
N ALA A 57 -1.80 -9.00 -7.48
CA ALA A 57 -0.39 -8.72 -7.68
C ALA A 57 0.43 -9.97 -8.04
N LYS A 58 0.07 -10.64 -9.13
CA LYS A 58 0.85 -11.77 -9.66
C LYS A 58 2.04 -11.27 -10.47
N THR A 59 1.76 -10.57 -11.56
CA THR A 59 2.73 -10.02 -12.52
C THR A 59 2.80 -8.49 -12.49
N VAL A 60 1.66 -7.84 -12.22
CA VAL A 60 1.51 -6.38 -12.13
C VAL A 60 1.43 -5.96 -10.65
N PRO A 61 2.16 -4.92 -10.19
CA PRO A 61 2.08 -4.49 -8.80
C PRO A 61 0.69 -3.97 -8.43
N ALA A 62 0.36 -3.99 -7.13
CA ALA A 62 -0.86 -3.38 -6.62
C ALA A 62 -0.55 -2.25 -5.63
N LEU A 63 -1.37 -1.20 -5.66
CA LEU A 63 -1.40 -0.11 -4.71
C LEU A 63 -2.74 -0.17 -3.96
N ILE A 64 -2.66 -0.24 -2.63
CA ILE A 64 -3.80 -0.10 -1.75
C ILE A 64 -3.85 1.36 -1.28
N LEU A 65 -5.02 1.98 -1.38
CA LEU A 65 -5.32 3.30 -0.84
C LEU A 65 -6.45 3.18 0.18
N LEU A 66 -6.12 3.44 1.45
CA LEU A 66 -7.06 3.38 2.56
C LEU A 66 -7.31 4.80 3.07
N ARG A 67 -8.52 5.32 2.89
CA ARG A 67 -8.91 6.64 3.40
C ARG A 67 -9.51 6.54 4.79
N GLU A 68 -8.83 7.17 5.74
CA GLU A 68 -9.34 7.42 7.10
C GLU A 68 -10.03 8.79 7.14
N ASN A 69 -11.14 8.90 7.87
CA ASN A 69 -11.76 10.21 8.09
C ASN A 69 -10.95 11.10 9.05
N GLY A 70 -10.07 10.50 9.86
CA GLY A 70 -9.19 11.22 10.76
C GLY A 70 -9.92 11.92 11.92
N GLU A 71 -11.02 11.32 12.38
CA GLU A 71 -11.84 11.79 13.50
C GLU A 71 -11.02 11.97 14.80
N LYS A 72 -11.30 13.04 15.56
CA LYS A 72 -10.58 13.35 16.80
C LYS A 72 -10.87 12.32 17.89
N GLU A 73 -12.06 11.74 17.86
CA GLU A 73 -12.55 10.66 18.72
C GLU A 73 -11.67 9.40 18.60
N GLN A 74 -11.02 9.24 17.45
CA GLN A 74 -10.08 8.17 17.18
C GLN A 74 -8.62 8.57 17.46
N GLY A 75 -8.38 9.75 18.04
CA GLY A 75 -7.04 10.26 18.40
C GLY A 75 -6.31 11.01 17.28
N TRP A 76 -6.96 11.24 16.14
CA TRP A 76 -6.40 11.99 15.00
C TRP A 76 -6.67 13.50 15.11
N MET A 77 -6.28 14.26 14.09
CA MET A 77 -6.32 15.73 14.09
C MET A 77 -7.62 16.33 13.53
N GLY A 78 -8.63 15.52 13.20
CA GLY A 78 -9.89 15.98 12.59
C GLY A 78 -9.79 16.23 11.08
N CYS A 79 -8.81 15.63 10.40
CA CYS A 79 -8.59 15.81 8.96
C CYS A 79 -8.48 14.45 8.26
N PRO A 80 -9.22 14.20 7.16
CA PRO A 80 -9.10 12.97 6.39
C PRO A 80 -7.72 12.80 5.77
N PHE A 81 -7.25 11.56 5.70
CA PHE A 81 -5.95 11.23 5.13
C PHE A 81 -5.94 9.83 4.50
N TRP A 82 -4.85 9.50 3.80
CA TRP A 82 -4.72 8.25 3.07
C TRP A 82 -3.47 7.49 3.51
N TRP A 83 -3.64 6.17 3.70
CA TRP A 83 -2.53 5.24 3.80
C TRP A 83 -2.24 4.61 2.43
N PRO A 84 -1.04 4.84 1.86
CA PRO A 84 -0.58 4.09 0.70
C PRO A 84 0.13 2.81 1.14
N VAL A 85 -0.29 1.66 0.61
CA VAL A 85 0.41 0.38 0.83
C VAL A 85 0.72 -0.25 -0.53
N MET A 86 2.00 -0.53 -0.76
CA MET A 86 2.47 -1.13 -2.01
C MET A 86 2.60 -2.64 -1.86
N VAL A 87 2.06 -3.38 -2.84
CA VAL A 87 2.19 -4.84 -2.92
C VAL A 87 2.99 -5.17 -4.17
N THR A 88 4.14 -5.80 -3.97
CA THR A 88 5.01 -6.26 -5.05
C THR A 88 4.40 -7.48 -5.75
N PRO A 89 4.63 -7.65 -7.07
CA PRO A 89 4.23 -8.87 -7.76
C PRO A 89 4.85 -10.11 -7.12
N SER A 90 4.12 -11.21 -7.05
CA SER A 90 4.65 -12.50 -6.56
C SER A 90 5.53 -13.21 -7.59
N GLU A 91 5.25 -13.00 -8.88
CA GLU A 91 5.97 -13.57 -10.01
C GLU A 91 6.85 -12.47 -10.60
N MET A 92 7.98 -12.21 -9.95
CA MET A 92 8.94 -11.17 -10.35
C MET A 92 10.34 -11.75 -10.40
N THR A 93 11.10 -11.46 -11.46
CA THR A 93 12.53 -11.80 -11.49
C THR A 93 13.23 -11.02 -10.38
N SER A 94 13.87 -11.73 -9.43
CA SER A 94 14.60 -11.12 -8.31
C SER A 94 15.60 -10.09 -8.82
N THR A 95 15.32 -8.81 -8.57
CA THR A 95 16.16 -7.70 -9.04
C THR A 95 16.48 -6.78 -7.88
N VAL A 96 17.78 -6.51 -7.68
CA VAL A 96 18.25 -5.58 -6.64
C VAL A 96 18.17 -4.15 -7.19
N PHE A 97 17.37 -3.31 -6.54
CA PHE A 97 17.30 -1.88 -6.85
C PHE A 97 18.31 -1.10 -6.01
N ALA A 98 19.20 -0.35 -6.66
CA ALA A 98 20.02 0.67 -6.02
C ALA A 98 19.66 2.05 -6.59
N LYS A 99 19.27 2.98 -5.71
CA LYS A 99 19.03 4.37 -6.10
C LYS A 99 20.38 5.01 -6.45
N LYS A 100 20.50 5.61 -7.63
CA LYS A 100 21.69 6.36 -8.04
C LYS A 100 21.96 7.44 -7.00
N THR A 101 23.03 7.31 -6.22
CA THR A 101 23.52 8.38 -5.34
C THR A 101 24.09 9.47 -6.23
N VAL A 102 23.48 10.65 -6.20
CA VAL A 102 24.10 11.86 -6.75
C VAL A 102 25.28 12.17 -5.85
N LYS A 103 26.50 12.08 -6.36
CA LYS A 103 27.66 12.70 -5.70
C LYS A 103 27.49 14.21 -5.86
N GLY A 104 27.45 14.91 -4.72
CA GLY A 104 27.52 16.37 -4.66
C GLY A 104 28.89 16.90 -5.06
#